data_AF-A7TNM8-F1
#
_entry.id   AF-A7TNM8-F1
#
_cell.length_a   1.000
_cell.length_b   1.000
_cell.length_c   1.000
_cell.angle_alpha   90.00
_cell.angle_beta   90.00
_cell.angle_gamma   90.00
#
_symmetry.space_group_name_H-M   'P 1'
#
loop_
_entity.id
_entity.type
_entity.pdbx_description
1 polymer ?
#
loop_
_entity_poly.entity_id
_entity_poly.type
_entity_poly.pdbx_seq_one_letter_code
_entity_poly.pdbx_strand_id
1 'polypeptide(L)'
;MHMLLTQLPKMLGLLATIDSLPEEVIIENERGISVLGYPLFSSKLLVPQLDPPQFQLYNKLQNNLVSIVINRLNIVTSIEKIFPLNLNENNHNYHSTDNCKWFVLMDYNGTLDSDDQGWFYSWNFNNNRWKSKNGIVRRRIWIRMSSSNDYI
;
A
#
# COMPACT_ATOMS: atom_id res chain seq x y z
N MET A 1 -2.95 -1.95 -33.89
CA MET A 1 -4.03 -1.72 -32.92
C MET A 1 -4.39 -3.08 -32.32
N HIS A 2 -4.58 -3.12 -31.00
CA HIS A 2 -4.94 -4.26 -30.14
C HIS A 2 -3.85 -5.09 -29.44
N MET A 3 -4.07 -5.16 -28.12
CA MET A 3 -3.67 -6.14 -27.10
C MET A 3 -2.27 -6.03 -26.49
N LEU A 4 -2.20 -5.30 -25.37
CA LEU A 4 -1.25 -5.54 -24.28
C LEU A 4 -2.05 -5.96 -23.04
N LEU A 5 -2.30 -7.27 -22.92
CA LEU A 5 -3.06 -7.90 -21.85
C LEU A 5 -2.20 -8.96 -21.13
N THR A 6 -0.92 -8.65 -20.88
CA THR A 6 0.07 -9.66 -20.43
C THR A 6 0.83 -9.29 -19.15
N GLN A 7 0.29 -8.41 -18.30
CA GLN A 7 0.93 -8.06 -17.01
C GLN A 7 0.17 -8.52 -15.75
N LEU A 8 -0.77 -9.45 -15.89
CA LEU A 8 -1.53 -10.04 -14.77
C LEU A 8 -1.35 -11.57 -14.69
N PRO A 9 -0.24 -12.14 -14.18
CA PRO A 9 -0.32 -13.56 -13.76
C PRO A 9 0.17 -13.86 -12.34
N LYS A 10 0.83 -12.93 -11.64
CA LYS A 10 1.30 -13.18 -10.24
C LYS A 10 0.91 -12.10 -9.24
N MET A 11 0.62 -10.89 -9.71
CA MET A 11 -0.28 -9.99 -8.97
C MET A 11 -1.68 -10.58 -8.85
N LEU A 12 -2.08 -11.59 -9.63
CA LEU A 12 -3.41 -12.18 -9.54
C LEU A 12 -3.72 -12.80 -8.17
N GLY A 13 -2.74 -13.37 -7.47
CA GLY A 13 -2.98 -13.94 -6.13
C GLY A 13 -3.22 -12.84 -5.09
N LEU A 14 -2.37 -11.80 -5.10
CA LEU A 14 -2.54 -10.62 -4.26
C LEU A 14 -3.82 -9.85 -4.62
N LEU A 15 -4.11 -9.68 -5.92
CA LEU A 15 -5.30 -9.00 -6.43
C LEU A 15 -6.57 -9.79 -6.13
N ALA A 16 -6.58 -11.12 -6.26
CA ALA A 16 -7.73 -11.94 -5.89
C ALA A 16 -8.00 -11.85 -4.37
N THR A 17 -6.94 -11.83 -3.55
CA THR A 17 -7.07 -11.55 -2.12
C THR A 17 -7.58 -10.12 -1.88
N ILE A 18 -7.04 -9.11 -2.58
CA ILE A 18 -7.47 -7.70 -2.48
C ILE A 18 -8.92 -7.50 -2.96
N ASP A 19 -9.34 -8.19 -4.00
CA ASP A 19 -10.69 -8.17 -4.56
C ASP A 19 -11.67 -8.89 -3.62
N SER A 20 -11.19 -9.86 -2.84
CA SER A 20 -11.95 -10.51 -1.76
C SER A 20 -12.02 -9.67 -0.47
N LEU A 21 -11.15 -8.66 -0.30
CA LEU A 21 -11.28 -7.73 0.81
C LEU A 21 -12.49 -6.82 0.56
N PRO A 22 -13.28 -6.46 1.58
CA PRO A 22 -14.40 -5.55 1.40
C PRO A 22 -13.99 -4.09 1.12
N GLU A 23 -12.73 -3.70 1.40
CA GLU A 23 -12.41 -2.27 1.59
C GLU A 23 -11.25 -1.67 0.77
N GLU A 24 -11.05 -0.36 0.91
CA GLU A 24 -10.00 0.44 0.27
C GLU A 24 -8.60 -0.12 0.54
N VAL A 25 -7.79 -0.14 -0.53
CA VAL A 25 -6.40 -0.61 -0.49
C VAL A 25 -5.47 0.47 -0.99
N ILE A 26 -4.42 0.75 -0.23
CA ILE A 26 -3.37 1.69 -0.56
C ILE A 26 -2.04 0.95 -0.69
N ILE A 27 -1.29 1.28 -1.72
CA ILE A 27 0.06 0.81 -1.96
C ILE A 27 1.02 1.95 -1.64
N GLU A 28 1.93 1.71 -0.71
CA GLU A 28 3.05 2.58 -0.38
C GLU A 28 4.32 2.07 -1.07
N ASN A 29 5.06 2.95 -1.75
CA ASN A 29 6.28 2.63 -2.50
C ASN A 29 7.46 3.48 -2.00
N GLU A 30 8.63 2.86 -1.88
CA GLU A 30 9.88 3.56 -1.61
C GLU A 30 11.04 2.98 -2.42
N ARG A 31 11.99 3.84 -2.77
CA ARG A 31 13.27 3.44 -3.35
C ARG A 31 14.35 3.57 -2.30
N GLY A 32 15.35 2.68 -2.37
CA GLY A 32 16.49 2.69 -1.50
C GLY A 32 17.81 2.80 -2.23
N ILE A 33 18.82 3.16 -1.44
CA ILE A 33 20.23 3.15 -1.80
C ILE A 33 20.99 2.32 -0.77
N SER A 34 22.05 1.64 -1.18
CA SER A 34 22.92 0.93 -0.25
C SER A 34 24.09 1.82 0.13
N VAL A 35 24.17 2.21 1.40
CA VAL A 35 25.29 2.99 1.95
C VAL A 35 26.04 2.09 2.91
N LEU A 36 27.31 1.78 2.60
CA LEU A 36 28.16 0.89 3.41
C LEU A 36 27.51 -0.48 3.72
N GLY A 37 26.75 -1.02 2.76
CA GLY A 37 26.05 -2.31 2.90
C GLY A 37 24.68 -2.22 3.59
N TYR A 38 24.29 -1.07 4.13
CA TYR A 38 22.98 -0.87 4.75
C TYR A 38 22.00 -0.27 3.74
N PRO A 39 20.85 -0.91 3.49
CA PRO A 39 19.84 -0.36 2.61
C PRO A 39 19.05 0.74 3.34
N LEU A 40 19.11 1.95 2.82
CA LEU A 40 18.32 3.09 3.30
C LEU A 40 17.22 3.37 2.30
N PHE A 41 15.97 3.34 2.73
CA PHE A 41 14.80 3.57 1.89
C PHE A 41 14.16 4.93 2.19
N SER A 42 13.66 5.58 1.14
CA SER A 42 12.89 6.80 1.27
C SER A 42 11.99 7.01 0.05
N SER A 43 10.79 7.52 0.29
CA SER A 43 9.93 8.02 -0.79
C SER A 43 10.54 9.17 -1.59
N LYS A 44 11.50 9.91 -1.01
CA LYS A 44 12.21 11.01 -1.70
C LYS A 44 13.19 10.52 -2.77
N LEU A 45 13.56 9.24 -2.73
CA LEU A 45 14.46 8.62 -3.72
C LEU A 45 13.70 8.10 -4.93
N LEU A 46 12.36 8.15 -4.93
CA LEU A 46 11.57 7.78 -6.10
C LEU A 46 11.88 8.73 -7.26
N VAL A 47 12.22 8.17 -8.41
CA VAL A 47 12.50 8.93 -9.62
C VAL A 47 11.17 9.28 -10.29
N PRO A 48 10.79 10.57 -10.37
CA PRO A 48 9.54 10.94 -11.01
C PRO A 48 9.43 10.38 -12.42
N GLN A 49 8.24 9.95 -12.82
CA GLN A 49 7.93 9.36 -14.14
C GLN A 49 8.47 7.94 -14.37
N LEU A 50 9.61 7.56 -13.78
CA LEU A 50 10.15 6.20 -13.87
C LEU A 50 9.59 5.29 -12.79
N ASP A 51 9.46 5.82 -11.57
CA ASP A 51 8.96 5.08 -10.43
C ASP A 51 7.46 5.34 -10.21
N PRO A 52 6.73 4.35 -9.65
CA PRO A 52 5.41 4.62 -9.13
C PRO A 52 5.48 5.68 -8.02
N PRO A 53 4.42 6.48 -7.84
CA PRO A 53 4.36 7.47 -6.77
C PRO A 53 4.39 6.78 -5.40
N GLN A 54 4.73 7.55 -4.36
CA GLN A 54 4.80 7.05 -2.99
C GLN A 54 3.51 6.35 -2.57
N PHE A 55 2.35 6.93 -2.88
CA PHE A 55 1.06 6.33 -2.54
C PHE A 55 0.19 6.15 -3.79
N GLN A 56 -0.39 4.96 -3.91
CA GLN A 56 -1.36 4.61 -4.95
C GLN A 56 -2.60 4.02 -4.28
N LEU A 57 -3.78 4.50 -4.66
CA LEU A 57 -5.05 3.91 -4.28
C LEU A 57 -5.43 2.83 -5.30
N TYR A 58 -5.81 1.66 -4.83
CA TYR A 58 -6.40 0.63 -5.69
C TYR A 58 -7.91 0.88 -5.82
N ASN A 59 -8.33 1.24 -7.03
CA ASN A 59 -9.73 1.39 -7.37
C ASN A 59 -10.26 0.04 -7.88
N LYS A 60 -11.03 -0.63 -7.01
CA LYS A 60 -11.66 -1.92 -7.32
C LYS A 60 -12.61 -1.87 -8.50
N LEU A 61 -13.37 -0.78 -8.65
CA LEU A 61 -14.38 -0.64 -9.71
C LEU A 61 -13.75 -0.68 -11.11
N GLN A 62 -12.52 -0.17 -11.22
CA GLN A 62 -11.80 -0.07 -12.49
C GLN A 62 -10.61 -1.03 -12.57
N ASN A 63 -10.37 -1.83 -11.51
CA ASN A 63 -9.19 -2.68 -11.34
C ASN A 63 -7.88 -1.95 -11.74
N ASN A 64 -7.72 -0.71 -11.26
CA ASN A 64 -6.58 0.12 -11.60
C ASN A 64 -5.98 0.80 -10.35
N LEU A 65 -4.73 1.22 -10.48
CA LEU A 65 -4.03 1.98 -9.45
C LEU A 65 -4.05 3.46 -9.82
N VAL A 66 -4.62 4.26 -8.93
CA VAL A 66 -4.71 5.72 -9.07
C VAL A 66 -3.68 6.35 -8.15
N SER A 67 -2.82 7.22 -8.68
CA SER A 67 -1.86 7.95 -7.87
C SER A 67 -2.59 8.90 -6.91
N ILE A 68 -2.25 8.85 -5.62
CA ILE A 68 -2.71 9.87 -4.68
C ILE A 68 -1.77 11.07 -4.82
N VAL A 69 -2.18 12.06 -5.59
CA VAL A 69 -1.43 13.32 -5.71
C VAL A 69 -1.71 14.15 -4.46
N ILE A 70 -0.83 14.05 -3.49
CA ILE A 70 -0.85 14.94 -2.33
C ILE A 70 -0.29 16.28 -2.81
N ASN A 71 -1.11 17.34 -2.78
CA ASN A 71 -0.65 18.70 -3.11
C ASN A 71 0.59 19.04 -2.27
N ARG A 72 1.73 19.26 -2.94
CA ARG A 72 3.08 19.42 -2.35
C ARG A 72 3.23 20.52 -1.29
N LEU A 73 2.21 21.36 -1.08
CA LEU A 73 2.20 22.41 -0.06
C LEU A 73 1.84 21.88 1.35
N ASN A 74 1.20 20.72 1.43
CA ASN A 74 0.99 20.00 2.69
C ASN A 74 1.81 18.72 2.63
N ILE A 75 3.03 18.77 3.17
CA ILE A 75 3.92 17.60 3.32
C ILE A 75 3.24 16.65 4.31
N VAL A 76 2.38 15.79 3.79
CA VAL A 76 1.79 14.70 4.52
C VAL A 76 2.74 13.52 4.45
N THR A 77 3.46 13.29 5.54
CA THR A 77 4.42 12.19 5.71
C THR A 77 3.77 10.85 6.06
N SER A 78 2.49 10.86 6.44
CA SER A 78 1.84 9.73 7.09
C SER A 78 0.44 9.52 6.54
N ILE A 79 0.07 8.27 6.27
CA ILE A 79 -1.24 7.85 5.77
C ILE A 79 -2.40 8.39 6.63
N GLU A 80 -2.16 8.53 7.94
CA GLU A 80 -3.06 9.06 8.97
C GLU A 80 -3.54 10.49 8.73
N LYS A 81 -2.79 11.29 7.96
CA LYS A 81 -3.18 12.65 7.59
C LYS A 81 -3.84 12.72 6.21
N ILE A 82 -3.66 11.70 5.37
CA ILE A 82 -4.31 11.58 4.05
C ILE A 82 -5.75 11.10 4.23
N PHE A 83 -5.96 10.24 5.22
CA PHE A 83 -7.27 9.69 5.57
C PHE A 83 -7.54 10.00 7.03
N PRO A 84 -8.54 10.83 7.35
CA PRO A 84 -8.79 11.25 8.72
C PRO A 84 -9.13 10.01 9.58
N LEU A 85 -8.19 9.65 10.45
CA LEU A 85 -8.53 8.93 11.67
C LEU A 85 -9.37 9.91 12.49
N ASN A 86 -10.65 9.61 12.73
CA ASN A 86 -11.50 10.42 13.60
C ASN A 86 -10.99 10.29 15.06
N LEU A 87 -9.91 11.00 15.39
CA LEU A 87 -9.35 11.14 16.74
C LEU A 87 -10.10 12.24 17.52
N ASN A 88 -11.43 12.15 17.56
CA ASN A 88 -12.24 12.97 18.46
C ASN A 88 -12.70 12.10 19.64
N GLU A 89 -11.77 11.77 20.54
CA GLU A 89 -12.07 11.01 21.77
C GLU A 89 -12.86 11.82 22.83
N ASN A 90 -13.18 13.10 22.58
CA ASN A 90 -13.75 13.99 23.61
C ASN A 90 -15.20 14.44 23.40
N ASN A 91 -15.90 13.97 22.36
CA ASN A 91 -17.31 14.34 22.14
C ASN A 91 -18.25 13.15 22.35
N HIS A 92 -18.75 13.03 23.58
CA HIS A 92 -19.70 12.00 24.04
C HIS A 92 -21.09 12.00 23.37
N ASN A 93 -21.29 12.67 22.23
CA ASN A 93 -22.60 12.80 21.59
C ASN A 93 -22.52 12.81 20.05
N TYR A 94 -21.92 11.78 19.45
CA TYR A 94 -22.17 11.49 18.04
C TYR A 94 -22.39 9.99 17.83
N HIS A 95 -23.57 9.68 17.31
CA HIS A 95 -23.92 8.38 16.77
C HIS A 95 -22.83 7.95 15.76
N SER A 96 -22.16 6.84 16.09
CA SER A 96 -21.49 5.89 15.20
C SER A 96 -21.27 6.37 13.76
N THR A 97 -20.16 7.08 13.51
CA THR A 97 -19.60 7.18 12.16
C THR A 97 -18.40 6.26 12.11
N ASP A 98 -18.68 5.01 11.70
CA ASP A 98 -17.79 3.94 11.23
C ASP A 98 -16.34 3.99 11.72
N ASN A 99 -15.99 3.13 12.68
CA ASN A 99 -14.61 2.97 13.17
C ASN A 99 -13.75 2.27 12.10
N CYS A 100 -13.44 2.98 11.03
CA CYS A 100 -12.58 2.47 9.98
C CYS A 100 -11.12 2.65 10.40
N LYS A 101 -10.37 1.55 10.46
CA LYS A 101 -8.94 1.56 10.83
C LYS A 101 -8.10 1.05 9.68
N TRP A 102 -6.92 1.65 9.49
CA TRP A 102 -5.94 1.18 8.52
C TRP A 102 -5.06 0.10 9.15
N PHE A 103 -4.86 -0.98 8.41
CA PHE A 103 -4.01 -2.10 8.78
C PHE A 103 -2.97 -2.32 7.69
N VAL A 104 -1.79 -2.83 8.07
CA VAL A 104 -0.80 -3.31 7.11
C VAL A 104 -1.16 -4.76 6.76
N LEU A 105 -1.24 -5.05 5.47
CA LEU A 105 -1.42 -6.42 5.00
C LEU A 105 -0.12 -7.19 5.24
N MET A 106 -0.16 -8.07 6.24
CA MET A 106 0.93 -8.99 6.55
C MET A 106 0.75 -10.30 5.80
N ASP A 107 1.82 -11.11 5.74
CA ASP A 107 1.68 -12.47 5.26
C ASP A 107 0.70 -13.28 6.10
N TYR A 108 -0.31 -13.79 5.41
CA TYR A 108 -1.28 -14.73 5.95
C TYR A 108 -1.10 -16.02 5.16
N ASN A 109 -0.63 -17.07 5.85
CA ASN A 109 -0.46 -18.42 5.33
C ASN A 109 0.80 -18.72 4.47
N GLY A 110 1.88 -17.93 4.58
CA GLY A 110 3.15 -18.25 3.89
C GLY A 110 3.13 -17.94 2.39
N THR A 111 2.12 -17.20 1.93
CA THR A 111 1.89 -16.94 0.50
C THR A 111 2.50 -15.61 0.08
N LEU A 112 2.62 -14.68 1.01
CA LEU A 112 3.23 -13.37 0.84
C LEU A 112 4.58 -13.38 1.56
N ASP A 113 5.65 -12.97 0.89
CA ASP A 113 6.98 -12.93 1.51
C ASP A 113 7.24 -11.49 1.96
N SER A 114 6.65 -11.07 3.09
CA SER A 114 6.84 -9.73 3.71
C SER A 114 7.80 -9.80 4.90
N ASP A 115 8.44 -8.68 5.24
CA ASP A 115 9.18 -8.55 6.50
C ASP A 115 8.26 -8.38 7.73
N ASP A 116 8.86 -8.17 8.90
CA ASP A 116 8.19 -7.94 10.18
C ASP A 116 7.44 -6.60 10.27
N GLN A 117 7.65 -5.71 9.29
CA GLN A 117 6.96 -4.42 9.16
C GLN A 117 6.03 -4.36 7.93
N GLY A 118 5.78 -5.50 7.28
CA GLY A 118 4.91 -5.63 6.11
C GLY A 118 5.48 -5.05 4.81
N TRP A 119 6.79 -4.84 4.73
CA TRP A 119 7.47 -4.47 3.49
C TRP A 119 7.77 -5.70 2.64
N PHE A 120 7.59 -5.48 1.35
CA PHE A 120 7.96 -6.35 0.26
C PHE A 120 9.11 -5.73 -0.51
N TYR A 121 10.15 -6.48 -0.82
CA TYR A 121 11.39 -6.01 -1.44
C TYR A 121 11.58 -6.55 -2.86
N SER A 122 12.19 -5.74 -3.71
CA SER A 122 12.57 -6.11 -5.07
C SER A 122 13.73 -5.23 -5.59
N TRP A 123 14.33 -5.61 -6.71
CA TRP A 123 15.30 -4.78 -7.45
C TRP A 123 14.62 -3.74 -8.35
N ASN A 124 13.35 -3.96 -8.71
CA ASN A 124 12.56 -3.06 -9.55
C ASN A 124 11.06 -3.15 -9.19
N PHE A 125 10.33 -2.05 -9.31
CA PHE A 125 8.89 -1.97 -9.09
C PHE A 125 8.08 -2.82 -10.08
N ASN A 126 8.61 -3.05 -11.28
CA ASN A 126 7.98 -3.89 -12.31
C ASN A 126 8.34 -5.39 -12.17
N ASN A 127 8.91 -5.81 -11.04
CA ASN A 127 9.22 -7.20 -10.83
C ASN A 127 7.96 -7.97 -10.40
N ASN A 128 7.80 -9.18 -10.94
CA ASN A 128 6.71 -10.09 -10.58
C ASN A 128 6.95 -10.82 -9.25
N ARG A 129 8.18 -10.81 -8.74
CA ARG A 129 8.55 -11.48 -7.50
C ARG A 129 9.07 -10.48 -6.49
N TRP A 130 8.32 -10.35 -5.40
CA TRP A 130 8.70 -9.59 -4.22
C TRP A 130 9.06 -10.56 -3.09
N LYS A 131 9.91 -10.13 -2.16
CA LYS A 131 10.46 -10.95 -1.08
C LYS A 131 10.50 -10.21 0.25
N SER A 132 10.69 -10.92 1.36
CA SER A 132 10.79 -10.32 2.70
C SER A 132 12.11 -9.60 2.96
N LYS A 133 13.09 -9.77 2.06
CA LYS A 133 14.42 -9.17 2.18
C LYS A 133 15.09 -9.01 0.82
N ASN A 134 16.11 -8.15 0.82
CA ASN A 134 16.98 -7.82 -0.32
C ASN A 134 16.24 -7.10 -1.46
N GLY A 135 16.70 -5.89 -1.77
CA GLY A 135 16.16 -5.10 -2.86
C GLY A 135 16.56 -3.63 -2.73
N ILE A 136 16.40 -2.88 -3.83
CA ILE A 136 16.57 -1.42 -3.88
C ILE A 136 15.24 -0.70 -3.99
N VAL A 137 14.14 -1.43 -4.07
CA VAL A 137 12.79 -0.88 -3.95
C VAL A 137 12.02 -1.71 -2.95
N ARG A 138 11.09 -1.06 -2.24
CA ARG A 138 10.16 -1.72 -1.35
C ARG A 138 8.74 -1.20 -1.52
N ARG A 139 7.79 -2.05 -1.16
CA ARG A 139 6.36 -1.78 -1.24
C ARG A 139 5.68 -2.26 0.03
N ARG A 140 4.70 -1.51 0.53
CA ARG A 140 3.82 -1.91 1.63
C ARG A 140 2.37 -1.74 1.21
N ILE A 141 1.52 -2.65 1.67
CA ILE A 141 0.09 -2.65 1.33
C ILE A 141 -0.70 -2.34 2.58
N TRP A 142 -1.55 -1.33 2.50
CA TRP A 142 -2.43 -0.86 3.54
C TRP A 142 -3.86 -1.18 3.16
N ILE A 143 -4.65 -1.68 4.09
CA ILE A 143 -6.05 -2.06 3.90
C ILE A 143 -6.90 -1.39 4.99
N ARG A 144 -8.07 -0.88 4.65
CA ARG A 144 -8.92 -0.15 5.60
C ARG A 144 -10.06 -1.03 6.09
N MET A 145 -10.01 -1.59 7.30
CA MET A 145 -11.14 -2.37 7.80
C MET A 145 -12.26 -1.51 8.39
N SER A 146 -13.51 -1.78 8.03
CA SER A 146 -14.69 -1.25 8.72
C SER A 146 -15.00 -2.08 9.96
N SER A 147 -15.14 -1.44 11.12
CA SER A 147 -15.46 -2.11 12.38
C SER A 147 -16.80 -2.86 12.41
N SER A 148 -17.64 -2.70 11.39
CA SER A 148 -18.90 -3.45 11.28
C SER A 148 -18.69 -4.95 11.08
N ASN A 149 -17.45 -5.40 10.83
CA ASN A 149 -17.07 -6.81 10.66
C ASN A 149 -16.42 -7.46 11.90
N ASP A 150 -16.51 -6.87 13.09
CA ASP A 150 -16.03 -7.47 14.36
C ASP A 150 -16.87 -8.69 14.84
N TYR A 151 -17.61 -9.35 13.96
CA TYR A 151 -18.26 -10.63 14.21
C TYR A 151 -17.62 -11.71 13.33
N ILE A 152 -16.63 -12.43 13.88
CA ILE A 152 -16.43 -13.89 13.81
C ILE A 152 -15.32 -14.26 14.80
#